data_AF-A0A1Y3MP56-F1
#
_entry.id   AF-A0A1Y3MP56-F1
#
_cell.length_a   1.000
_cell.length_b   1.000
_cell.length_c   1.000
_cell.angle_alpha   90.00
_cell.angle_beta   90.00
_cell.angle_gamma   90.00
#
_symmetry.space_group_name_H-M   'P 1'
#
loop_
_entity.id
_entity.type
_entity.pdbx_description
1 polymer ?
#
loop_
_entity_poly.entity_id
_entity_poly.type
_entity_poly.pdbx_seq_one_letter_code
_entity_poly.pdbx_strand_id
1 'polypeptide(L)'
;NKSKDEVLKIKNVYYISYFCKNDTCVYTYYDYRDSIIEIPDENGNMIKYITDTRTYDYINSLDSACIEKCNKDSQCLSNKCYHNCCMFNDETPVVHCDDIYIPPYFFRERSSYMHCGKAYLDTCKTNEECSSKDCYDGICRMQKKGPHEISLNGKPTDLYMTGPACTDTYLCKSYKEEDFIFGTTKAHLSNCYLKDKPVSKEFYPNDMINPDKCDYEGKVTLKPGPCYLMSNGNEIVKNLDKVYPAVRYFDIDHNRALTEFGWCSFTDIKDIDSNWMSYINKNLKLNEINIPGTHDSGTYNVGLLRNTNNIVTEIMKIPLFDLIDNYVGDF
;
A
#
# COMPACT_ATOMS: atom_id res chain seq x y z
N ASN A 1 6.04 -9.58 -16.30
CA ASN A 1 7.08 -10.59 -16.03
C ASN A 1 8.39 -10.11 -16.62
N LYS A 2 9.51 -10.39 -15.95
CA LYS A 2 10.88 -10.04 -16.37
C LYS A 2 11.79 -11.23 -16.09
N SER A 3 12.92 -11.33 -16.78
CA SER A 3 13.96 -12.28 -16.35
C SER A 3 14.63 -11.84 -15.06
N LYS A 4 15.29 -12.74 -14.33
CA LYS A 4 16.05 -12.37 -13.12
C LYS A 4 17.15 -11.36 -13.44
N ASP A 5 17.84 -11.55 -14.57
CA ASP A 5 18.88 -10.63 -15.04
C ASP A 5 18.33 -9.25 -15.41
N GLU A 6 17.12 -9.17 -15.96
CA GLU A 6 16.44 -7.90 -16.20
C GLU A 6 16.07 -7.19 -14.90
N VAL A 7 15.62 -7.93 -13.89
CA VAL A 7 15.34 -7.37 -12.55
C VAL A 7 16.62 -6.81 -11.95
N LEU A 8 17.73 -7.56 -11.95
CA LEU A 8 19.01 -7.11 -11.38
C LEU A 8 19.59 -5.85 -12.05
N LYS A 9 19.17 -5.52 -13.28
CA LYS A 9 19.58 -4.29 -13.98
C LYS A 9 18.79 -3.05 -13.55
N ILE A 10 17.68 -3.21 -12.83
CA ILE A 10 16.89 -2.09 -12.34
C ILE A 10 17.70 -1.34 -11.27
N LYS A 11 17.78 -0.01 -11.44
CA LYS A 11 18.49 0.90 -10.55
C LYS A 11 17.69 2.18 -10.36
N ASN A 12 17.84 2.82 -9.21
CA ASN A 12 17.20 4.08 -8.86
C ASN A 12 15.66 4.05 -8.98
N VAL A 13 15.08 2.87 -8.72
CA VAL A 13 13.65 2.68 -8.51
C VAL A 13 13.48 2.18 -7.09
N TYR A 14 12.49 2.70 -6.38
CA TYR A 14 12.31 2.48 -4.95
C TYR A 14 10.99 1.77 -4.70
N TYR A 15 10.89 1.04 -3.59
CA TYR A 15 9.66 0.39 -3.16
C TYR A 15 9.14 -0.63 -4.18
N ILE A 16 10.06 -1.38 -4.78
CA ILE A 16 9.75 -2.41 -5.76
C ILE A 16 10.34 -3.75 -5.31
N SER A 17 9.53 -4.78 -5.46
CA SER A 17 9.91 -6.13 -5.08
C SER A 17 9.46 -7.12 -6.15
N TYR A 18 10.13 -8.27 -6.21
CA TYR A 18 9.80 -9.33 -7.16
C TYR A 18 9.92 -10.69 -6.49
N PHE A 19 8.96 -11.57 -6.76
CA PHE A 19 9.14 -13.01 -6.56
C PHE A 19 9.61 -13.65 -7.86
N CYS A 20 10.61 -14.51 -7.75
CA CYS A 20 11.18 -15.22 -8.90
C CYS A 20 11.00 -16.73 -8.74
N LYS A 21 10.55 -17.37 -9.82
CA LYS A 21 10.56 -18.82 -9.98
C LYS A 21 11.31 -19.15 -11.26
N ASN A 22 12.36 -19.96 -11.13
CA ASN A 22 13.33 -20.17 -12.20
C ASN A 22 13.91 -18.81 -12.66
N ASP A 23 13.91 -18.53 -13.96
CA ASP A 23 14.35 -17.24 -14.50
C ASP A 23 13.21 -16.20 -14.58
N THR A 24 11.96 -16.57 -14.29
CA THR A 24 10.82 -15.64 -14.41
C THR A 24 10.51 -14.96 -13.09
N CYS A 25 10.53 -13.63 -13.10
CA CYS A 25 10.21 -12.78 -11.96
C CYS A 25 8.92 -11.98 -12.21
N VAL A 26 8.11 -11.87 -11.16
CA VAL A 26 6.83 -11.16 -11.16
C VAL A 26 6.87 -10.07 -10.09
N TYR A 27 6.40 -8.89 -10.46
CA TYR A 27 6.33 -7.74 -9.57
C TYR A 27 5.37 -8.02 -8.41
N THR A 28 5.76 -7.61 -7.21
CA THR A 28 4.96 -7.66 -5.98
C THR A 28 5.14 -6.33 -5.24
N TYR A 29 4.18 -5.99 -4.39
CA TYR A 29 4.32 -4.84 -3.51
C TYR A 29 5.42 -5.09 -2.47
N TYR A 30 6.21 -4.06 -2.18
CA TYR A 30 7.32 -4.08 -1.23
C TYR A 30 6.88 -4.26 0.23
N ASP A 31 5.58 -4.21 0.51
CA ASP A 31 5.01 -4.45 1.82
C ASP A 31 4.73 -5.94 2.09
N TYR A 32 5.09 -6.81 1.13
CA TYR A 32 5.00 -8.27 1.21
C TYR A 32 3.59 -8.77 1.56
N ARG A 33 2.55 -7.99 1.22
CA ARG A 33 1.15 -8.34 1.48
C ARG A 33 0.55 -9.26 0.44
N ASP A 34 1.16 -9.35 -0.74
CA ASP A 34 0.72 -10.24 -1.80
C ASP A 34 0.95 -11.70 -1.35
N SER A 35 -0.13 -12.35 -0.91
CA SER A 35 -0.14 -13.77 -0.49
C SER A 35 -0.24 -14.73 -1.66
N ILE A 36 -0.57 -14.21 -2.86
CA ILE A 36 -0.69 -14.97 -4.11
C ILE A 36 -0.05 -14.16 -5.25
N ILE A 37 0.73 -14.84 -6.09
CA ILE A 37 1.26 -14.30 -7.34
C ILE A 37 0.90 -15.21 -8.51
N GLU A 38 0.95 -14.68 -9.74
CA GLU A 38 0.71 -15.46 -10.96
C GLU A 38 1.98 -15.48 -11.83
N ILE A 39 2.52 -16.68 -12.08
CA ILE A 39 3.71 -16.87 -12.93
C ILE A 39 3.31 -17.77 -14.12
N PRO A 40 3.64 -17.40 -15.37
CA PRO A 40 3.37 -18.24 -16.52
C PRO A 40 4.22 -19.51 -16.50
N ASP A 41 3.66 -20.62 -16.93
CA ASP A 41 4.38 -21.85 -17.23
C ASP A 41 5.07 -21.79 -18.61
N GLU A 42 5.75 -22.87 -18.99
CA GLU A 42 6.44 -23.00 -20.28
C GLU A 42 5.49 -22.91 -21.49
N ASN A 43 4.19 -23.17 -21.29
CA ASN A 43 3.16 -23.08 -22.32
C ASN A 43 2.42 -21.72 -22.30
N GLY A 44 2.81 -20.81 -21.41
CA GLY A 44 2.18 -19.50 -21.22
C GLY A 44 0.91 -19.51 -20.37
N ASN A 45 0.57 -20.61 -19.72
CA ASN A 45 -0.57 -20.66 -18.79
C ASN A 45 -0.19 -19.99 -17.47
N MET A 46 -1.02 -19.07 -16.98
CA MET A 46 -0.81 -18.43 -15.69
C MET A 46 -1.08 -19.41 -14.54
N ILE A 47 -0.05 -19.72 -13.77
CA ILE A 47 -0.16 -20.55 -12.56
C ILE A 47 -0.14 -19.64 -11.33
N LYS A 48 -1.12 -19.83 -10.45
CA LYS A 48 -1.21 -19.18 -9.15
C LYS A 48 -0.31 -19.89 -8.14
N TYR A 49 0.52 -19.13 -7.45
CA TYR A 49 1.36 -19.60 -6.37
C TYR A 49 1.10 -18.80 -5.11
N ILE A 50 0.99 -19.51 -3.98
CA ILE A 50 0.96 -18.93 -2.65
C ILE A 50 2.38 -18.56 -2.25
N THR A 51 2.56 -17.30 -1.82
CA THR A 51 3.84 -16.71 -1.39
C THR A 51 3.97 -16.60 0.12
N ASP A 52 2.86 -16.64 0.88
CA ASP A 52 2.86 -16.68 2.36
C ASP A 52 3.51 -17.98 2.85
N THR A 53 4.83 -17.91 3.02
CA THR A 53 5.68 -19.06 3.33
C THR A 53 6.27 -18.88 4.72
N ARG A 54 6.22 -19.92 5.55
CA ARG A 54 6.63 -19.88 6.96
C ARG A 54 7.69 -20.92 7.29
N THR A 55 8.38 -20.74 8.41
CA THR A 55 9.27 -21.77 8.96
C THR A 55 8.48 -22.86 9.68
N TYR A 56 9.09 -24.03 9.82
CA TYR A 56 8.48 -25.17 10.53
C TYR A 56 8.10 -24.82 11.97
N ASP A 57 8.98 -24.14 12.70
CA ASP A 57 8.73 -23.74 14.08
C ASP A 57 7.56 -22.75 14.17
N TYR A 58 7.41 -21.86 13.20
CA TYR A 58 6.29 -20.91 13.16
C TYR A 58 4.95 -21.63 12.95
N ILE A 59 4.89 -22.59 12.01
CA ILE A 59 3.67 -23.36 11.74
C ILE A 59 3.23 -24.18 12.96
N ASN A 60 4.18 -24.66 13.77
CA ASN A 60 3.88 -25.50 14.93
C ASN A 60 3.73 -24.75 16.27
N SER A 61 4.18 -23.49 16.36
CA SER A 61 4.20 -22.73 17.62
C SER A 61 2.93 -21.95 17.93
N LEU A 62 2.01 -21.82 16.97
CA LEU A 62 0.76 -21.09 17.12
C LEU A 62 -0.37 -21.81 16.36
N ASP A 63 -1.60 -21.55 16.78
CA ASP A 63 -2.84 -21.72 16.01
C ASP A 63 -2.86 -20.75 14.79
N SER A 64 -1.69 -20.58 14.14
CA SER A 64 -1.43 -19.62 13.09
C SER A 64 -2.02 -20.15 11.81
N ALA A 65 -3.25 -19.71 11.53
CA ALA A 65 -3.81 -19.86 10.20
C ALA A 65 -2.92 -19.09 9.23
N CYS A 66 -2.22 -19.81 8.35
CA CYS A 66 -1.68 -19.20 7.14
C CYS A 66 -2.80 -18.45 6.43
N ILE A 67 -2.47 -17.27 5.90
CA ILE A 67 -3.46 -16.39 5.28
C ILE A 67 -4.12 -17.16 4.13
N GLU A 68 -3.29 -17.80 3.32
CA GLU A 68 -3.71 -18.67 2.24
C GLU A 68 -3.39 -20.13 2.56
N LYS A 69 -4.39 -20.99 2.32
CA LYS A 69 -4.27 -22.42 2.58
C LYS A 69 -3.86 -23.18 1.34
N CYS A 70 -2.80 -23.97 1.45
CA CYS A 70 -2.43 -24.93 0.41
C CYS A 70 -3.09 -26.29 0.68
N ASN A 71 -3.37 -27.03 -0.38
CA ASN A 71 -3.81 -28.43 -0.33
C ASN A 71 -2.79 -29.37 -1.02
N LYS A 72 -1.88 -28.81 -1.82
CA LYS A 72 -0.83 -29.52 -2.55
C LYS A 72 0.44 -28.68 -2.56
N ASP A 73 1.59 -29.36 -2.56
CA ASP A 73 2.91 -28.74 -2.64
C ASP A 73 3.03 -27.76 -3.82
N SER A 74 2.52 -28.14 -4.99
CA SER A 74 2.61 -27.35 -6.22
C SER A 74 1.85 -26.01 -6.16
N GLN A 75 0.98 -25.79 -5.17
CA GLN A 75 0.33 -24.50 -4.96
C GLN A 75 1.25 -23.49 -4.25
N CYS A 76 2.27 -23.97 -3.55
CA CYS A 76 3.24 -23.13 -2.86
C CYS A 76 4.36 -22.72 -3.81
N LEU A 77 4.82 -21.47 -3.72
CA LEU A 77 6.00 -21.04 -4.45
C LEU A 77 7.24 -21.84 -4.05
N SER A 78 7.33 -22.22 -2.78
CA SER A 78 8.34 -23.11 -2.18
C SER A 78 8.14 -24.60 -2.49
N ASN A 79 7.12 -24.95 -3.28
CA ASN A 79 6.77 -26.33 -3.61
C ASN A 79 6.68 -27.26 -2.37
N LYS A 80 6.17 -26.75 -1.24
CA LYS A 80 6.03 -27.52 0.00
C LYS A 80 4.86 -27.02 0.83
N CYS A 81 3.86 -27.87 0.96
CA CYS A 81 2.65 -27.65 1.73
C CYS A 81 2.65 -28.53 2.97
N TYR A 82 2.58 -27.92 4.16
CA TYR A 82 2.59 -28.62 5.43
C TYR A 82 1.49 -28.08 6.34
N HIS A 83 0.60 -28.94 6.83
CA HIS A 83 -0.57 -28.54 7.63
C HIS A 83 -1.40 -27.39 7.01
N ASN A 84 -1.61 -27.48 5.69
CA ASN A 84 -2.30 -26.47 4.88
C ASN A 84 -1.59 -25.10 4.79
N CYS A 85 -0.30 -25.04 5.14
CA CYS A 85 0.54 -23.85 5.08
C CYS A 85 1.70 -24.06 4.11
N CYS A 86 2.10 -23.02 3.37
CA CYS A 86 3.33 -23.08 2.60
C CYS A 86 4.54 -22.95 3.53
N MET A 87 5.50 -23.84 3.38
CA MET A 87 6.70 -23.89 4.20
C MET A 87 7.95 -23.70 3.35
N PHE A 88 8.98 -23.05 3.89
CA PHE A 88 10.26 -22.93 3.18
C PHE A 88 10.85 -24.31 2.86
N ASN A 89 11.49 -24.41 1.70
CA ASN A 89 12.04 -25.64 1.18
C ASN A 89 13.41 -25.40 0.54
N ASP A 90 14.46 -26.00 1.10
CA ASP A 90 15.83 -25.83 0.60
C ASP A 90 16.03 -26.40 -0.81
N GLU A 91 15.22 -27.39 -1.23
CA GLU A 91 15.26 -27.95 -2.58
C GLU A 91 14.69 -27.01 -3.64
N THR A 92 13.74 -26.16 -3.24
CA THR A 92 13.06 -25.19 -4.11
C THR A 92 12.95 -23.85 -3.38
N PRO A 93 14.10 -23.16 -3.18
CA PRO A 93 14.15 -21.97 -2.37
C PRO A 93 13.31 -20.85 -3.01
N VAL A 94 12.57 -20.12 -2.17
CA VAL A 94 11.83 -18.95 -2.62
C VAL A 94 12.81 -17.82 -2.86
N VAL A 95 12.99 -17.45 -4.12
CA VAL A 95 13.83 -16.31 -4.49
C VAL A 95 12.99 -15.05 -4.52
N HIS A 96 13.39 -14.09 -3.70
CA HIS A 96 12.81 -12.76 -3.67
C HIS A 96 13.86 -11.73 -4.09
N CYS A 97 13.46 -10.63 -4.71
CA CYS A 97 14.33 -9.53 -5.07
C CYS A 97 13.74 -8.22 -4.56
N ASP A 98 14.53 -7.47 -3.80
CA ASP A 98 14.16 -6.17 -3.26
C ASP A 98 15.07 -5.08 -3.82
N ASP A 99 14.55 -3.87 -3.99
CA ASP A 99 15.41 -2.71 -4.16
C ASP A 99 16.13 -2.44 -2.84
N ILE A 100 17.45 -2.26 -2.87
CA ILE A 100 18.25 -1.86 -1.72
C ILE A 100 18.48 -0.35 -1.80
N TYR A 101 17.88 0.38 -0.87
CA TYR A 101 18.05 1.83 -0.78
C TYR A 101 19.42 2.20 -0.22
N ILE A 102 20.13 3.05 -0.96
CA ILE A 102 21.36 3.69 -0.53
C ILE A 102 21.02 5.17 -0.28
N PRO A 103 21.00 5.61 1.00
CA PRO A 103 20.78 7.02 1.30
C PRO A 103 21.91 7.87 0.72
N PRO A 104 21.64 9.15 0.42
CA PRO A 104 22.70 10.06 -0.01
C PRO A 104 23.74 10.21 1.10
N TYR A 105 25.00 10.37 0.70
CA TYR A 105 26.12 10.59 1.62
C TYR A 105 27.27 11.27 0.88
N PHE A 106 27.74 12.42 1.35
CA PHE A 106 28.89 13.19 0.83
C PHE A 106 29.19 13.03 -0.67
N PHE A 107 28.69 13.97 -1.48
CA PHE A 107 28.83 14.00 -2.95
C PHE A 107 28.20 12.83 -3.72
N ARG A 108 27.56 11.88 -3.02
CA ARG A 108 26.82 10.78 -3.63
C ARG A 108 25.32 11.04 -3.51
N GLU A 109 24.66 11.09 -4.66
CA GLU A 109 23.20 11.11 -4.72
C GLU A 109 22.61 9.82 -4.16
N ARG A 110 21.36 9.90 -3.68
CA ARG A 110 20.60 8.72 -3.31
C ARG A 110 20.53 7.75 -4.49
N SER A 111 20.57 6.46 -4.21
CA SER A 111 20.51 5.44 -5.26
C SER A 111 19.82 4.19 -4.75
N SER A 112 19.44 3.31 -5.67
CA SER A 112 19.01 1.96 -5.32
C SER A 112 19.51 0.97 -6.35
N TYR A 113 19.62 -0.29 -5.95
CA TYR A 113 19.92 -1.41 -6.83
C TYR A 113 19.13 -2.63 -6.38
N MET A 114 18.77 -3.51 -7.30
CA MET A 114 18.09 -4.75 -6.93
C MET A 114 19.07 -5.76 -6.33
N HIS A 115 18.66 -6.39 -5.23
CA HIS A 115 19.35 -7.54 -4.63
C HIS A 115 18.37 -8.69 -4.53
N CYS A 116 18.79 -9.89 -4.94
CA CYS A 116 17.98 -11.09 -4.87
C CYS A 116 18.56 -12.07 -3.85
N GLY A 117 17.69 -12.68 -3.05
CA GLY A 117 18.07 -13.62 -2.01
C GLY A 117 16.85 -14.35 -1.47
N LYS A 118 16.96 -14.80 -0.22
CA LYS A 118 15.88 -15.42 0.54
C LYS A 118 14.77 -14.41 0.83
N ALA A 119 13.54 -14.91 0.89
CA ALA A 119 12.35 -14.12 1.15
C ALA A 119 12.22 -13.73 2.64
N TYR A 120 11.31 -12.81 2.92
CA TYR A 120 10.93 -12.44 4.29
C TYR A 120 10.52 -13.67 5.12
N LEU A 121 10.94 -13.74 6.39
CA LEU A 121 10.75 -14.83 7.35
C LEU A 121 11.51 -16.14 7.07
N ASP A 122 12.26 -16.23 5.98
CA ASP A 122 13.16 -17.36 5.76
C ASP A 122 14.36 -17.30 6.72
N THR A 123 14.97 -18.44 6.99
CA THR A 123 16.15 -18.55 7.86
C THR A 123 17.41 -18.03 7.17
N CYS A 124 18.27 -17.33 7.90
CA CYS A 124 19.49 -16.74 7.37
C CYS A 124 20.63 -16.75 8.41
N LYS A 125 21.87 -16.69 7.93
CA LYS A 125 23.06 -16.52 8.80
C LYS A 125 23.71 -15.16 8.60
N THR A 126 23.59 -14.59 7.40
CA THR A 126 24.19 -13.31 7.03
C THR A 126 23.18 -12.43 6.30
N ASN A 127 23.40 -11.11 6.38
CA ASN A 127 22.56 -10.14 5.67
C ASN A 127 22.48 -10.41 4.17
N GLU A 128 23.60 -10.79 3.54
CA GLU A 128 23.68 -11.00 2.09
C GLU A 128 22.80 -12.17 1.59
N GLU A 129 22.44 -13.12 2.46
CA GLU A 129 21.49 -14.18 2.12
C GLU A 129 20.07 -13.66 1.88
N CYS A 130 19.68 -12.58 2.55
CA CYS A 130 18.33 -12.03 2.47
C CYS A 130 18.22 -11.06 1.30
N SER A 131 17.09 -11.11 0.59
CA SER A 131 16.75 -10.15 -0.48
C SER A 131 16.80 -8.70 -0.01
N SER A 132 16.38 -8.44 1.23
CA SER A 132 16.39 -7.13 1.89
C SER A 132 17.73 -6.68 2.48
N LYS A 133 18.76 -7.54 2.42
CA LYS A 133 20.02 -7.37 3.16
C LYS A 133 19.88 -7.17 4.67
N ASP A 134 18.82 -7.71 5.27
CA ASP A 134 18.57 -7.63 6.72
C ASP A 134 18.27 -9.02 7.29
N CYS A 135 19.30 -9.63 7.88
CA CYS A 135 19.21 -10.87 8.63
C CYS A 135 19.30 -10.56 10.12
N TYR A 136 18.23 -10.81 10.87
CA TYR A 136 18.17 -10.53 12.30
C TYR A 136 17.55 -11.70 13.03
N ASP A 137 18.18 -12.12 14.12
CA ASP A 137 17.73 -13.26 14.94
C ASP A 137 17.53 -14.54 14.10
N GLY A 138 18.43 -14.75 13.14
CA GLY A 138 18.42 -15.92 12.26
C GLY A 138 17.31 -15.92 11.20
N ILE A 139 16.55 -14.84 11.03
CA ILE A 139 15.48 -14.71 10.03
C ILE A 139 15.63 -13.46 9.16
N CYS A 140 15.24 -13.58 7.90
CA CYS A 140 15.20 -12.46 6.96
C CYS A 140 14.06 -11.51 7.32
N ARG A 141 14.38 -10.22 7.44
CA ARG A 141 13.40 -9.15 7.69
C ARG A 141 13.02 -8.43 6.42
N MET A 142 11.87 -7.79 6.42
CA MET A 142 11.44 -6.91 5.33
C MET A 142 12.36 -5.70 5.24
N GLN A 143 12.65 -5.23 4.03
CA GLN A 143 13.33 -3.95 3.89
C GLN A 143 12.39 -2.80 4.32
N LYS A 144 12.80 -2.04 5.33
CA LYS A 144 12.09 -0.83 5.79
C LYS A 144 12.71 0.47 5.28
N LYS A 145 13.88 0.38 4.66
CA LYS A 145 14.65 1.53 4.18
C LYS A 145 14.18 1.90 2.78
N GLY A 146 13.85 3.17 2.60
CA GLY A 146 13.48 3.77 1.33
C GLY A 146 13.46 5.29 1.49
N PRO A 147 13.30 6.04 0.40
CA PRO A 147 13.13 7.48 0.49
C PRO A 147 11.87 7.79 1.31
N HIS A 148 11.94 8.72 2.25
CA HIS A 148 10.78 9.12 3.08
C HIS A 148 9.60 9.70 2.26
N GLU A 149 9.76 9.82 0.94
CA GLU A 149 8.93 10.53 0.01
C GLU A 149 8.59 9.64 -1.18
N ILE A 150 7.35 9.70 -1.67
CA ILE A 150 7.02 9.13 -2.96
C ILE A 150 7.59 10.07 -4.04
N SER A 151 8.63 9.64 -4.75
CA SER A 151 9.00 10.26 -6.04
C SER A 151 8.01 9.75 -7.09
N LEU A 152 7.14 10.64 -7.57
CA LEU A 152 6.02 10.30 -8.47
C LEU A 152 6.46 9.78 -9.86
N ASN A 153 7.76 9.70 -10.14
CA ASN A 153 8.26 9.41 -11.48
C ASN A 153 9.45 8.46 -11.60
N GLY A 154 10.07 7.97 -10.52
CA GLY A 154 11.27 7.12 -10.62
C GLY A 154 12.39 7.70 -11.50
N LYS A 155 12.35 9.03 -11.70
CA LYS A 155 13.25 9.85 -12.52
C LYS A 155 13.43 11.19 -11.80
N PRO A 156 14.60 11.83 -11.92
CA PRO A 156 15.05 12.98 -11.10
C PRO A 156 14.28 14.31 -11.30
N THR A 157 13.13 14.30 -11.95
CA THR A 157 12.12 15.37 -11.82
C THR A 157 11.24 15.00 -10.64
N ASP A 158 11.81 15.08 -9.45
CA ASP A 158 11.21 14.54 -8.25
C ASP A 158 10.10 15.45 -7.75
N LEU A 159 8.87 15.10 -8.11
CA LEU A 159 7.70 15.60 -7.39
C LEU A 159 7.48 14.69 -6.19
N TYR A 160 7.37 15.30 -5.02
CA TYR A 160 7.23 14.61 -3.74
C TYR A 160 5.84 14.78 -3.19
N MET A 161 5.32 13.74 -2.57
CA MET A 161 4.01 13.78 -1.93
C MET A 161 4.14 13.48 -0.44
N THR A 162 3.53 14.30 0.41
CA THR A 162 3.60 14.17 1.87
C THR A 162 2.33 14.70 2.53
N GLY A 163 2.05 14.28 3.76
CA GLY A 163 0.94 14.80 4.55
C GLY A 163 1.15 14.66 6.06
N PRO A 164 0.78 15.66 6.88
CA PRO A 164 0.70 15.49 8.32
C PRO A 164 -0.52 14.61 8.63
N ALA A 165 -0.28 13.48 9.31
CA ALA A 165 -1.34 12.61 9.83
C ALA A 165 -2.41 12.18 8.80
N CYS A 166 -2.07 12.08 7.51
CA CYS A 166 -2.98 11.65 6.45
C CYS A 166 -4.23 12.53 6.24
N THR A 167 -4.26 13.76 6.75
CA THR A 167 -5.43 14.65 6.60
C THR A 167 -5.36 15.51 5.34
N ASP A 168 -4.17 16.00 5.02
CA ASP A 168 -3.90 16.85 3.87
C ASP A 168 -2.73 16.27 3.07
N THR A 169 -2.88 16.21 1.75
CA THR A 169 -1.80 15.74 0.86
C THR A 169 -1.20 16.92 0.11
N TYR A 170 0.11 17.12 0.28
CA TYR A 170 0.90 18.17 -0.33
C TYR A 170 1.77 17.61 -1.45
N LEU A 171 1.87 18.37 -2.55
CA LEU A 171 2.82 18.11 -3.62
C LEU A 171 3.97 19.11 -3.57
N CYS A 172 5.21 18.64 -3.50
CA CYS A 172 6.40 19.47 -3.30
C CYS A 172 7.42 19.27 -4.42
N LYS A 173 7.94 20.37 -4.97
CA LYS A 173 8.90 20.32 -6.10
C LYS A 173 10.34 20.03 -5.68
N SER A 174 10.68 20.31 -4.44
CA SER A 174 12.06 20.28 -4.00
C SER A 174 12.20 19.57 -2.67
N TYR A 175 13.09 18.59 -2.68
CA TYR A 175 13.68 18.00 -1.50
C TYR A 175 15.07 18.56 -1.35
N LYS A 176 15.39 19.03 -0.16
CA LYS A 176 16.74 19.42 0.21
C LYS A 176 17.17 18.61 1.39
N GLU A 177 18.31 17.95 1.27
CA GLU A 177 19.00 17.33 2.38
C GLU A 177 20.18 18.21 2.74
N GLU A 178 20.09 18.87 3.89
CA GLU A 178 21.19 19.65 4.44
C GLU A 178 22.03 18.77 5.36
N ASP A 179 23.26 18.51 4.92
CA ASP A 179 24.28 17.84 5.73
C ASP A 179 24.76 18.79 6.84
N PHE A 180 24.43 18.48 8.09
CA PHE A 180 25.00 19.16 9.25
C PHE A 180 26.22 18.38 9.75
N ILE A 181 27.33 19.09 10.03
CA ILE A 181 28.65 18.55 10.42
C ILE A 181 28.63 17.74 11.76
N PHE A 182 27.48 17.57 12.40
CA PHE A 182 27.33 16.87 13.70
C PHE A 182 26.21 15.82 13.74
N GLY A 183 25.89 15.17 12.62
CA GLY A 183 25.19 13.88 12.62
C GLY A 183 23.66 13.91 12.63
N THR A 184 23.04 15.03 12.27
CA THR A 184 21.60 15.07 11.93
C THR A 184 21.45 15.65 10.53
N THR A 185 21.02 14.82 9.57
CA THR A 185 20.62 15.29 8.24
C THR A 185 19.26 15.98 8.37
N LYS A 186 19.18 17.25 7.96
CA LYS A 186 17.91 17.95 7.85
C LYS A 186 17.41 17.82 6.43
N ALA A 187 16.69 16.73 6.19
CA ALA A 187 15.87 16.57 5.01
C ALA A 187 14.60 17.43 5.15
N HIS A 188 14.33 18.32 4.20
CA HIS A 188 13.08 19.05 4.17
C HIS A 188 12.50 19.19 2.77
N LEU A 189 11.18 19.11 2.68
CA LEU A 189 10.43 19.46 1.48
C LEU A 189 10.12 20.95 1.46
N SER A 190 10.26 21.54 0.28
CA SER A 190 9.98 22.95 0.00
C SER A 190 9.26 23.12 -1.34
N ASN A 191 8.74 24.31 -1.60
CA ASN A 191 7.89 24.61 -2.76
C ASN A 191 6.71 23.63 -2.85
N CYS A 192 5.98 23.52 -1.75
CA CYS A 192 4.85 22.63 -1.59
C CYS A 192 3.53 23.32 -1.94
N TYR A 193 2.58 22.52 -2.39
CA TYR A 193 1.25 22.96 -2.82
C TYR A 193 0.20 22.07 -2.19
N LEU A 194 -0.83 22.70 -1.62
CA LEU A 194 -2.08 22.04 -1.23
C LEU A 194 -3.12 22.45 -2.27
N LYS A 195 -3.53 21.50 -3.13
CA LYS A 195 -4.35 21.77 -4.32
C LYS A 195 -3.68 22.79 -5.24
N ASP A 196 -4.21 24.01 -5.33
CA ASP A 196 -3.70 25.12 -6.11
C ASP A 196 -2.98 26.18 -5.25
N LYS A 197 -2.94 26.00 -3.93
CA LYS A 197 -2.39 26.98 -2.99
C LYS A 197 -0.93 26.67 -2.66
N PRO A 198 0.00 27.59 -2.89
CA PRO A 198 1.38 27.44 -2.42
C PRO A 198 1.39 27.46 -0.89
N VAL A 199 2.25 26.63 -0.31
CA VAL A 199 2.38 26.46 1.13
C VAL A 199 3.81 26.83 1.51
N SER A 200 3.95 27.82 2.39
CA SER A 200 5.25 28.28 2.91
C SER A 200 5.82 27.38 4.01
N LYS A 201 5.24 26.18 4.19
CA LYS A 201 5.62 25.23 5.21
C LYS A 201 6.74 24.34 4.68
N GLU A 202 7.79 24.19 5.47
CA GLU A 202 8.79 23.14 5.29
C GLU A 202 8.34 21.90 6.05
N PHE A 203 8.46 20.72 5.43
CA PHE A 203 8.16 19.45 6.08
C PHE A 203 9.47 18.77 6.44
N TYR A 204 9.66 18.46 7.72
CA TYR A 204 10.83 17.74 8.23
C TYR A 204 10.53 16.23 8.32
N PRO A 205 11.54 15.35 8.49
CA PRO A 205 11.34 13.90 8.33
C PRO A 205 10.32 13.30 9.30
N ASN A 206 10.16 13.91 10.48
CA ASN A 206 9.15 13.51 11.47
C ASN A 206 7.72 13.93 11.09
N ASP A 207 7.57 14.94 10.23
CA ASP A 207 6.29 15.43 9.72
C ASP A 207 5.91 14.78 8.38
N MET A 208 6.85 14.07 7.77
CA MET A 208 6.69 13.47 6.46
C MET A 208 6.11 12.06 6.58
N ILE A 209 4.79 11.97 6.51
CA ILE A 209 4.13 10.68 6.32
C ILE A 209 4.07 10.41 4.82
N ASN A 210 4.59 9.24 4.43
CA ASN A 210 4.41 8.72 3.08
C ASN A 210 2.90 8.47 2.85
N PRO A 211 2.27 9.11 1.85
CA PRO A 211 0.85 8.94 1.55
C PRO A 211 0.43 7.50 1.26
N ASP A 212 1.33 6.61 0.84
CA ASP A 212 1.02 5.18 0.69
C ASP A 212 0.71 4.48 2.01
N LYS A 213 1.13 5.09 3.13
CA LYS A 213 0.78 4.65 4.48
C LYS A 213 -0.55 5.24 4.96
N CYS A 214 -1.16 6.12 4.17
CA CYS A 214 -2.47 6.70 4.42
C CYS A 214 -3.56 5.87 3.74
N ASP A 215 -4.73 5.87 4.34
CA ASP A 215 -5.93 5.37 3.67
C ASP A 215 -6.17 6.25 2.44
N TYR A 216 -6.18 5.64 1.26
CA TYR A 216 -6.52 6.35 0.03
C TYR A 216 -8.05 6.39 -0.11
N GLU A 217 -8.58 7.50 -0.63
CA GLU A 217 -10.02 7.76 -0.70
C GLU A 217 -10.75 6.83 -1.68
N GLY A 218 -10.04 6.35 -2.72
CA GLY A 218 -10.59 5.39 -3.66
C GLY A 218 -9.73 5.19 -4.91
N LYS A 219 -10.37 4.69 -5.98
CA LYS A 219 -9.71 4.43 -7.27
C LYS A 219 -10.42 5.15 -8.41
N VAL A 220 -9.65 5.71 -9.34
CA VAL A 220 -10.13 6.44 -10.53
C VAL A 220 -9.56 5.86 -11.82
N THR A 221 -10.25 6.11 -12.94
CA THR A 221 -9.69 5.82 -14.28
C THR A 221 -9.14 7.09 -14.89
N LEU A 222 -7.81 7.18 -15.02
CA LEU A 222 -7.12 8.33 -15.58
C LEU A 222 -7.20 8.34 -17.10
N LYS A 223 -7.43 9.54 -17.65
CA LYS A 223 -7.39 9.78 -19.10
C LYS A 223 -5.94 9.91 -19.57
N PRO A 224 -5.64 9.55 -20.83
CA PRO A 224 -4.42 10.02 -21.48
C PRO A 224 -4.36 11.55 -21.45
N GLY A 225 -3.17 12.11 -21.27
CA GLY A 225 -2.95 13.55 -21.21
C GLY A 225 -2.12 14.00 -20.00
N PRO A 226 -2.00 15.32 -19.82
CA PRO A 226 -1.14 15.89 -18.79
C PRO A 226 -1.71 15.67 -17.38
N CYS A 227 -0.80 15.35 -16.47
CA CYS A 227 -0.95 15.48 -15.03
C CYS A 227 -0.15 16.70 -14.57
N TYR A 228 -0.67 17.35 -13.55
CA TYR A 228 -0.23 18.67 -13.13
C TYR A 228 0.26 18.67 -11.70
N LEU A 229 1.12 19.64 -11.38
CA LEU A 229 1.52 19.90 -10.00
C LEU A 229 0.38 20.44 -9.14
N MET A 230 -0.47 21.27 -9.74
CA MET A 230 -1.56 21.96 -9.05
C MET A 230 -2.91 21.52 -9.60
N SER A 231 -3.94 21.52 -8.74
CA SER A 231 -5.29 21.09 -9.12
C SER A 231 -5.95 21.98 -10.18
N ASN A 232 -5.55 23.24 -10.27
CA ASN A 232 -6.02 24.18 -11.31
C ASN A 232 -5.47 23.85 -12.73
N GLY A 233 -4.53 22.91 -12.85
CA GLY A 233 -3.94 22.53 -14.12
C GLY A 233 -2.69 23.32 -14.51
N ASN A 234 -2.07 23.99 -13.54
CA ASN A 234 -0.79 24.65 -13.76
C ASN A 234 0.37 23.67 -13.61
N GLU A 235 1.35 23.82 -14.50
CA GLU A 235 2.62 23.10 -14.53
C GLU A 235 2.49 21.58 -14.71
N ILE A 236 2.84 21.12 -15.91
CA ILE A 236 2.78 19.70 -16.28
C ILE A 236 3.94 18.96 -15.63
N VAL A 237 3.64 17.93 -14.85
CA VAL A 237 4.64 17.05 -14.21
C VAL A 237 4.78 15.71 -14.91
N LYS A 238 3.73 15.27 -15.63
CA LYS A 238 3.72 14.02 -16.38
C LYS A 238 2.74 14.11 -17.54
N ASN A 239 3.00 13.39 -18.62
CA ASN A 239 2.04 13.21 -19.70
C ASN A 239 1.76 11.71 -19.86
N LEU A 240 0.51 11.31 -19.63
CA LEU A 240 0.07 9.92 -19.72
C LEU A 240 -0.24 9.59 -21.18
N ASP A 241 0.40 8.56 -21.71
CA ASP A 241 0.27 8.10 -23.10
C ASP A 241 -0.94 7.19 -23.33
N LYS A 242 -1.52 6.66 -22.25
CA LYS A 242 -2.64 5.71 -22.28
C LYS A 242 -3.59 5.91 -21.10
N VAL A 243 -4.68 5.16 -21.12
CA VAL A 243 -5.63 5.07 -20.02
C VAL A 243 -5.01 4.24 -18.88
N TYR A 244 -5.14 4.72 -17.64
CA TYR A 244 -4.73 3.98 -16.45
C TYR A 244 -5.98 3.66 -15.61
N PRO A 245 -6.47 2.41 -15.63
CA PRO A 245 -7.63 2.01 -14.83
C PRO A 245 -7.25 1.83 -13.36
N ALA A 246 -8.20 2.09 -12.47
CA ALA A 246 -8.14 1.77 -11.04
C ALA A 246 -6.91 2.35 -10.28
N VAL A 247 -6.49 3.57 -10.63
CA VAL A 247 -5.39 4.28 -9.98
C VAL A 247 -5.86 4.84 -8.64
N ARG A 248 -5.09 4.65 -7.57
CA ARG A 248 -5.39 5.24 -6.26
C ARG A 248 -5.37 6.77 -6.35
N TYR A 249 -6.35 7.42 -5.72
CA TYR A 249 -6.33 8.86 -5.54
C TYR A 249 -6.32 9.22 -4.04
N PHE A 250 -5.68 10.35 -3.76
CA PHE A 250 -5.50 10.88 -2.41
C PHE A 250 -6.40 12.10 -2.16
N ASP A 251 -6.84 12.79 -3.22
CA ASP A 251 -7.74 13.94 -3.16
C ASP A 251 -8.40 14.15 -4.54
N ILE A 252 -9.53 14.85 -4.58
CA ILE A 252 -10.23 15.23 -5.80
C ILE A 252 -10.55 16.71 -5.75
N ASP A 253 -10.31 17.38 -6.87
CA ASP A 253 -10.63 18.78 -7.05
C ASP A 253 -11.15 19.01 -8.47
N HIS A 254 -12.40 19.43 -8.56
CA HIS A 254 -13.14 19.57 -9.81
C HIS A 254 -13.08 18.30 -10.68
N ASN A 255 -12.34 18.36 -11.79
CA ASN A 255 -12.26 17.31 -12.81
C ASN A 255 -10.91 16.59 -12.76
N ARG A 256 -10.13 16.79 -11.68
CA ARG A 256 -8.81 16.19 -11.49
C ARG A 256 -8.74 15.42 -10.18
N ALA A 257 -8.01 14.31 -10.22
CA ALA A 257 -7.70 13.50 -9.04
C ALA A 257 -6.21 13.61 -8.76
N LEU A 258 -5.86 13.81 -7.50
CA LEU A 258 -4.48 13.74 -7.02
C LEU A 258 -4.07 12.27 -6.90
N THR A 259 -3.07 11.87 -7.68
CA THR A 259 -2.60 10.48 -7.75
C THR A 259 -1.08 10.41 -7.61
N GLU A 260 -0.53 9.20 -7.67
CA GLU A 260 0.92 8.95 -7.80
C GLU A 260 1.56 9.58 -9.05
N PHE A 261 0.79 10.21 -9.94
CA PHE A 261 1.27 10.93 -11.11
C PHE A 261 1.08 12.46 -11.04
N GLY A 262 0.54 12.97 -9.93
CA GLY A 262 0.09 14.35 -9.77
C GLY A 262 -1.42 14.51 -9.97
N TRP A 263 -1.87 15.75 -10.21
CA TRP A 263 -3.27 16.08 -10.51
C TRP A 263 -3.63 15.73 -11.94
N CYS A 264 -4.29 14.61 -12.15
CA CYS A 264 -4.60 14.08 -13.49
C CYS A 264 -6.08 14.20 -13.81
N SER A 265 -6.41 14.38 -15.09
CA SER A 265 -7.80 14.29 -15.55
C SER A 265 -8.30 12.85 -15.46
N PHE A 266 -9.52 12.66 -14.97
CA PHE A 266 -10.15 11.35 -14.89
C PHE A 266 -11.48 11.32 -15.67
N THR A 267 -11.97 10.12 -15.97
CA THR A 267 -13.28 9.90 -16.61
C THR A 267 -14.36 9.71 -15.56
N ASP A 268 -14.11 8.77 -14.67
CA ASP A 268 -15.05 8.34 -13.67
C ASP A 268 -14.32 8.23 -12.34
N ILE A 269 -14.86 8.85 -11.29
CA ILE A 269 -14.77 8.26 -9.95
C ILE A 269 -15.69 7.08 -10.06
N LYS A 270 -15.16 5.99 -10.61
CA LYS A 270 -15.95 4.79 -10.63
C LYS A 270 -16.09 4.44 -9.16
N ASP A 271 -17.28 4.61 -8.64
CA ASP A 271 -17.79 3.68 -7.66
C ASP A 271 -17.91 2.33 -8.40
N ILE A 272 -16.75 1.75 -8.73
CA ILE A 272 -16.62 0.44 -9.35
C ILE A 272 -17.41 -0.49 -8.45
N ASP A 273 -17.31 -0.31 -7.14
CA ASP A 273 -17.99 -1.13 -6.16
C ASP A 273 -19.51 -0.96 -6.19
N SER A 274 -20.06 0.22 -6.49
CA SER A 274 -21.52 0.36 -6.72
C SER A 274 -22.01 -0.15 -8.08
N ASN A 275 -21.16 -0.20 -9.12
CA ASN A 275 -21.58 -0.53 -10.49
C ASN A 275 -20.81 -1.71 -11.12
N TRP A 276 -20.09 -2.51 -10.32
CA TRP A 276 -19.12 -3.50 -10.81
C TRP A 276 -19.78 -4.50 -11.77
N MET A 277 -21.02 -4.89 -11.48
CA MET A 277 -21.80 -5.81 -12.31
C MET A 277 -22.02 -5.31 -13.74
N SER A 278 -22.10 -3.99 -13.97
CA SER A 278 -22.28 -3.42 -15.32
C SER A 278 -21.06 -3.58 -16.21
N TYR A 279 -19.89 -3.82 -15.63
CA TYR A 279 -18.62 -4.00 -16.32
C TYR A 279 -18.31 -5.47 -16.63
N ILE A 280 -19.14 -6.41 -16.16
CA ILE A 280 -18.98 -7.83 -16.41
C ILE A 280 -19.47 -8.16 -17.81
N ASN A 281 -18.76 -9.05 -18.51
CA ASN A 281 -19.19 -9.56 -19.80
C ASN A 281 -20.57 -10.22 -19.67
N LYS A 282 -21.56 -9.72 -20.42
CA LYS A 282 -22.96 -10.18 -20.40
C LYS A 282 -23.14 -11.67 -20.76
N ASN A 283 -22.12 -12.30 -21.34
CA ASN A 283 -22.12 -13.71 -21.70
C ASN A 283 -21.65 -14.65 -20.57
N LEU A 284 -21.07 -14.11 -19.50
CA LEU A 284 -20.67 -14.91 -18.34
C LEU A 284 -21.91 -15.40 -17.58
N LYS A 285 -21.86 -16.65 -17.15
CA LYS A 285 -22.87 -17.22 -16.25
C LYS A 285 -22.57 -16.80 -14.82
N LEU A 286 -23.61 -16.78 -13.98
CA LEU A 286 -23.52 -16.35 -12.59
C LEU A 286 -22.45 -17.14 -11.79
N ASN A 287 -22.29 -18.43 -12.08
CA ASN A 287 -21.32 -19.32 -11.43
C ASN A 287 -19.86 -19.13 -11.91
N GLU A 288 -19.63 -18.24 -12.88
CA GLU A 288 -18.30 -17.87 -13.39
C GLU A 288 -17.84 -16.52 -12.80
N ILE A 289 -18.67 -15.88 -11.97
CA ILE A 289 -18.43 -14.56 -11.38
C ILE A 289 -18.17 -14.72 -9.88
N ASN A 290 -17.07 -14.18 -9.39
CA ASN A 290 -16.82 -14.06 -7.95
C ASN A 290 -17.61 -12.87 -7.40
N ILE A 291 -18.64 -13.15 -6.60
CA ILE A 291 -19.54 -12.13 -6.04
C ILE A 291 -19.19 -11.92 -4.56
N PRO A 292 -18.77 -10.71 -4.13
CA PRO A 292 -18.59 -10.42 -2.71
C PRO A 292 -19.95 -10.45 -2.00
N GLY A 293 -19.99 -10.97 -0.79
CA GLY A 293 -21.20 -11.03 0.03
C GLY A 293 -20.86 -10.88 1.51
N THR A 294 -21.80 -10.34 2.28
CA THR A 294 -21.71 -10.29 3.73
C THR A 294 -22.68 -11.30 4.35
N HIS A 295 -22.28 -11.90 5.47
CA HIS A 295 -23.18 -12.69 6.31
C HIS A 295 -23.87 -11.74 7.31
N ASP A 296 -25.17 -11.93 7.57
CA ASP A 296 -25.97 -11.13 8.52
C ASP A 296 -26.03 -9.61 8.26
N SER A 297 -26.33 -9.21 7.02
CA SER A 297 -26.33 -7.82 6.56
C SER A 297 -27.31 -6.85 7.27
N GLY A 298 -27.99 -7.27 8.34
CA GLY A 298 -28.90 -6.47 9.17
C GLY A 298 -28.43 -6.23 10.62
N THR A 299 -27.29 -6.77 11.04
CA THR A 299 -26.89 -6.78 12.47
C THR A 299 -26.05 -5.56 12.90
N TYR A 300 -25.69 -4.68 11.96
CA TYR A 300 -24.76 -3.57 12.22
C TYR A 300 -25.27 -2.48 13.18
N ASN A 301 -26.48 -2.58 13.72
CA ASN A 301 -27.07 -1.56 14.61
C ASN A 301 -27.82 -2.08 15.83
N VAL A 302 -27.69 -3.38 16.18
CA VAL A 302 -28.44 -3.96 17.32
C VAL A 302 -27.85 -3.54 18.68
N GLY A 303 -26.61 -3.05 18.70
CA GLY A 303 -25.93 -2.60 19.93
C GLY A 303 -26.32 -1.20 20.43
N LEU A 304 -26.82 -0.31 19.56
CA LEU A 304 -27.14 1.07 19.93
C LEU A 304 -28.48 1.22 20.66
N LEU A 305 -29.36 0.22 20.59
CA LEU A 305 -30.64 0.19 21.33
C LEU A 305 -30.52 -0.38 22.75
N ARG A 306 -29.36 -0.89 23.18
CA ARG A 306 -29.18 -1.37 24.57
C ARG A 306 -28.83 -0.27 25.58
N ASN A 307 -28.51 0.94 25.13
CA ASN A 307 -28.12 2.04 26.04
C ASN A 307 -29.27 2.98 26.41
N THR A 308 -30.49 2.75 25.92
CA THR A 308 -31.68 3.53 26.33
C THR A 308 -32.25 3.10 27.68
N ASN A 309 -31.87 1.93 28.21
CA ASN A 309 -32.26 1.53 29.56
C ASN A 309 -31.59 2.37 30.67
N ASN A 310 -30.49 3.06 30.38
CA ASN A 310 -29.88 3.98 31.35
C ASN A 310 -30.60 5.34 31.40
N ILE A 311 -31.21 5.79 30.30
CA ILE A 311 -31.96 7.06 30.26
C ILE A 311 -33.29 6.94 31.02
N VAL A 312 -33.96 5.79 30.91
CA VAL A 312 -35.21 5.54 31.67
C VAL A 312 -34.97 5.49 33.18
N THR A 313 -33.77 5.06 33.61
CA THR A 313 -33.39 5.00 35.04
C THR A 313 -32.99 6.36 35.60
N GLU A 314 -32.48 7.30 34.80
CA GLU A 314 -32.26 8.69 35.23
C GLU A 314 -33.56 9.51 35.26
N ILE A 315 -34.47 9.32 34.31
CA ILE A 315 -35.76 10.03 34.30
C ILE A 315 -36.64 9.61 35.48
N MET A 316 -36.54 8.35 35.95
CA MET A 316 -37.25 7.89 37.15
C MET A 316 -36.58 8.28 38.49
N LYS A 317 -35.43 8.95 38.47
CA LYS A 317 -34.77 9.48 39.68
C LYS A 317 -35.09 10.95 39.97
N ILE A 318 -35.81 11.63 39.08
CA ILE A 318 -36.29 12.99 39.34
C ILE A 318 -37.41 12.89 40.39
N PRO A 319 -37.23 13.45 41.59
CA PRO A 319 -38.28 13.46 42.60
C PRO A 319 -39.49 14.23 42.05
N LEU A 320 -40.70 13.70 42.26
CA LEU A 320 -41.97 14.28 41.82
C LEU A 320 -42.22 15.72 42.31
N PHE A 321 -41.37 16.25 43.19
CA PHE A 321 -41.44 17.62 43.71
C PHE A 321 -40.90 18.69 42.74
N ASP A 322 -40.01 18.37 41.79
CA ASP A 322 -39.42 19.39 40.89
C ASP A 322 -40.30 19.70 39.66
N LEU A 323 -41.39 18.96 39.45
CA LEU A 323 -42.30 19.13 38.31
C LEU A 323 -43.53 19.99 38.63
N ILE A 324 -43.73 20.40 39.88
CA ILE A 324 -44.92 21.19 40.30
C ILE A 324 -44.62 22.70 40.35
N ASP A 325 -43.36 23.13 40.49
CA ASP A 325 -43.03 24.57 40.59
C ASP A 325 -43.02 25.33 39.26
N ASN A 326 -43.10 24.64 38.12
CA ASN A 326 -43.08 25.29 36.79
C ASN A 326 -44.47 25.53 36.16
N TYR A 327 -45.58 25.31 36.90
CA TYR A 327 -46.92 25.41 36.31
C TYR A 327 -47.97 26.17 37.14
N VAL A 328 -47.57 27.01 38.09
CA VAL A 328 -48.48 27.98 38.74
C VAL A 328 -47.78 29.32 38.93
N GLY A 329 -48.06 30.27 38.05
CA GLY A 329 -47.56 31.64 38.18
C GLY A 329 -47.89 32.54 37.00
N ASP A 330 -49.19 32.68 36.69
CA ASP A 330 -49.79 33.92 36.17
C ASP A 330 -51.32 33.76 36.15
N PHE A 331 -51.95 34.15 37.27
CA PHE A 331 -53.32 34.65 37.36
C PHE A 331 -53.43 35.61 38.55
#